data_AF-A0A381ZDT3-F1
#
_entry.id   AF-A0A381ZDT3-F1
#
_cell.length_a   1.000
_cell.length_b   1.000
_cell.length_c   1.000
_cell.angle_alpha   90.00
_cell.angle_beta   90.00
_cell.angle_gamma   90.00
#
_symmetry.space_group_name_H-M   'P 1'
#
loop_
_entity.id
_entity.type
_entity.pdbx_description
1 polymer ?
#
loop_
_entity_poly.entity_id
_entity_poly.type
_entity_poly.pdbx_seq_one_letter_code
_entity_poly.pdbx_strand_id
1 'polypeptide(L)' 'MESAKLLAVEIAKMAKESGVSKIYLDRGSNIYHGIIKAFADEARSSGLSF' A
#
# COMPACT_ATOMS: atom_id res chain seq x y z
N MET A 1 -2.70 9.73 9.99
CA MET A 1 -2.01 9.34 8.73
C MET A 1 -0.87 8.36 8.97
N GLU A 2 -0.18 8.40 10.12
CA GLU A 2 0.89 7.44 10.46
C GLU A 2 0.48 5.97 10.40
N SER A 3 -0.68 5.62 10.95
CA SER A 3 -1.12 4.21 11.00
C SER A 3 -1.26 3.57 9.60
N ALA A 4 -1.67 4.34 8.59
CA ALA A 4 -1.79 3.85 7.23
C ALA A 4 -0.42 3.61 6.56
N LYS A 5 0.58 4.44 6.88
CA LYS A 5 1.95 4.25 6.41
C LYS A 5 2.59 3.01 7.03
N LEU A 6 2.44 2.84 8.34
CA LEU A 6 2.89 1.64 9.05
C LEU A 6 2.27 0.37 8.46
N LEU A 7 0.96 0.39 8.23
CA LEU A 7 0.25 -0.74 7.62
C LEU A 7 0.75 -1.04 6.20
N ALA A 8 1.04 -0.02 5.39
CA ALA A 8 1.59 -0.19 4.04
C ALA A 8 2.96 -0.86 4.04
N VAL A 9 3.84 -0.49 4.98
CA VAL A 9 5.17 -1.09 5.13
C VAL A 9 5.06 -2.56 5.56
N GLU A 10 4.19 -2.86 6.53
CA GLU A 10 3.94 -4.23 7.02
C GLU A 10 3.43 -5.13 5.88
N ILE A 11 2.45 -4.65 5.11
CA ILE A 11 1.88 -5.36 3.95
C ILE A 11 2.93 -5.55 2.86
N ALA A 12 3.75 -4.53 2.57
CA ALA A 12 4.82 -4.66 1.59
C ALA A 12 5.86 -5.71 1.99
N LYS A 13 6.20 -5.78 3.29
CA LYS A 13 7.11 -6.81 3.81
C LYS A 13 6.51 -8.21 3.64
N MET A 14 5.25 -8.41 4.04
CA MET A 14 4.56 -9.69 3.90
C MET A 14 4.40 -10.11 2.43
N ALA A 15 4.08 -9.16 1.54
CA ALA A 15 3.95 -9.41 0.11
C ALA A 15 5.29 -9.80 -0.53
N LYS A 16 6.38 -9.14 -0.12
CA LYS A 16 7.74 -9.47 -0.56
C LYS A 16 8.16 -10.86 -0.08
N GLU A 17 7.86 -11.22 1.17
CA GLU A 17 8.08 -12.57 1.71
C GLU A 17 7.26 -13.62 0.95
N SER A 18 6.04 -13.27 0.53
CA SER A 18 5.16 -14.14 -0.26
C SER A 18 5.49 -14.15 -1.76
N GLY A 19 6.50 -13.40 -2.22
CA GLY A 19 6.87 -13.30 -3.63
C GLY A 19 5.84 -12.57 -4.52
N VAL A 20 4.89 -11.84 -3.92
CA VAL A 20 3.84 -11.10 -4.63
C VAL A 20 4.35 -9.70 -4.95
N SER A 21 4.69 -9.49 -6.22
CA SER A 21 5.23 -8.20 -6.71
C SER A 21 4.16 -7.28 -7.30
N LYS A 22 3.07 -7.87 -7.79
CA LYS A 22 2.01 -7.15 -8.49
C LYS A 22 0.69 -7.32 -7.76
N ILE A 23 0.22 -6.25 -7.14
CA ILE A 23 -1.08 -6.21 -6.47
C ILE A 23 -1.98 -5.17 -7.16
N TYR A 24 -3.24 -5.10 -6.76
CA TYR A 24 -4.15 -4.03 -7.17
C TYR A 24 -4.64 -3.35 -5.90
N LEU A 25 -4.50 -2.02 -5.83
CA LEU A 25 -5.09 -1.26 -4.73
C LEU A 25 -6.55 -0.97 -5.05
N ASP A 26 -7.44 -1.80 -4.51
CA ASP A 26 -8.87 -1.53 -4.59
C ASP A 26 -9.25 -0.39 -3.64
N ARG A 27 -9.72 0.71 -4.23
CA ARG A 27 -10.18 1.91 -3.53
C ARG A 27 -11.70 1.99 -3.40
N GLY A 28 -12.44 1.06 -4.02
CA GLY A 28 -13.90 1.05 -4.04
C GLY A 28 -14.50 2.41 -4.40
N SER A 29 -15.51 2.84 -3.64
CA SER A 29 -16.16 4.15 -3.78
C SER A 29 -15.39 5.32 -3.14
N ASN A 30 -14.21 5.07 -2.56
CA ASN A 30 -13.46 6.11 -1.89
C ASN A 30 -12.62 6.93 -2.88
N ILE A 31 -12.61 8.23 -2.65
CA ILE A 31 -11.78 9.17 -3.42
C ILE A 31 -10.31 8.90 -3.07
N TYR A 32 -9.45 8.86 -4.10
CA TYR A 32 -8.00 8.72 -3.90
C TYR A 32 -7.44 10.00 -3.27
N HIS A 33 -7.60 10.13 -1.97
CA HIS A 33 -7.21 11.29 -1.19
C HIS A 33 -6.91 10.90 0.26
N GLY A 34 -6.18 11.78 0.96
CA GLY A 34 -5.84 11.61 2.37
C GLY A 34 -5.17 10.27 2.67
N ILE A 35 -5.90 9.37 3.32
CA ILE A 35 -5.40 8.09 3.83
C ILE A 35 -5.04 7.12 2.69
N ILE A 36 -5.88 7.01 1.65
CA ILE A 36 -5.64 6.07 0.54
C ILE A 36 -4.40 6.47 -0.25
N LYS A 37 -4.24 7.78 -0.48
CA LYS A 37 -3.04 8.30 -1.14
C LYS A 37 -1.79 8.04 -0.30
N ALA A 38 -1.84 8.34 1.00
CA ALA A 38 -0.70 8.12 1.89
C ALA A 38 -0.31 6.64 1.99
N PHE A 39 -1.29 5.72 2.02
CA PHE A 39 -1.05 4.28 1.96
C PHE A 39 -0.39 3.87 0.63
N ALA A 40 -0.93 4.36 -0.49
CA ALA A 40 -0.47 4.01 -1.82
C ALA A 40 0.96 4.49 -2.10
N ASP A 41 1.27 5.73 -1.70
CA ASP A 41 2.60 6.31 -1.88
C ASP A 41 3.65 5.54 -1.05
N GLU A 42 3.30 5.14 0.17
CA GLU A 42 4.21 4.37 1.05
C GLU A 42 4.36 2.91 0.59
N ALA A 43 3.28 2.26 0.15
CA ALA A 43 3.33 0.90 -0.38
C ALA A 43 4.20 0.83 -1.65
N ARG A 44 4.11 1.85 -2.53
CA ARG A 44 5.01 1.96 -3.70
C ARG A 44 6.46 2.16 -3.31
N SER A 45 6.73 3.03 -2.34
CA SER A 45 8.08 3.25 -1.79
C SER A 45 8.68 1.96 -1.23
N SER A 46 7.83 1.13 -0.62
CA SER A 46 8.20 -0.16 -0.04
C SER A 46 8.40 -1.30 -1.07
N GLY A 47 8.20 -1.01 -2.37
CA GLY A 47 8.50 -1.93 -3.47
C GLY A 47 7.32 -2.76 -3.98
N LEU A 48 6.11 -2.52 -3.49
CA LEU A 48 4.90 -3.09 -4.09
C LEU A 48 4.57 -2.34 -5.39
N SER A 49 4.38 -3.06 -6.49
CA SER A 49 3.95 -2.48 -7.76
C SER A 49 2.46 -2.70 -7.96
N PHE A 50 1.70 -1.61 -8.09
CA PHE A 50 0.26 -1.60 -8.35
C PHE A 50 -0.24 -0.27 -8.96
#